data_AF-A0A3M5DDW2-F1
#
_entry.id   AF-A0A3M5DDW2-F1
#
_cell.length_a   1.000
_cell.length_b   1.000
_cell.length_c   1.000
_cell.angle_alpha   90.00
_cell.angle_beta   90.00
_cell.angle_gamma   90.00
#
_symmetry.space_group_name_H-M   'P 1'
#
loop_
_entity.id
_entity.type
_entity.pdbx_description
1 polymer ?
#
loop_
_entity_poly.entity_id
_entity_poly.type
_entity_poly.pdbx_seq_one_letter_code
_entity_poly.pdbx_strand_id
1 'polypeptide(L)'
;ALFSMAGGRPALIGERGPEAIMPLSRGSDGVLGVRALGGGEGGNVFNFSTSVSLGGGREGAATASGDDGTGQQLAGMINDAARNVVAQELRPGGLVWRMVNG
;
A
#
# COMPACT_ATOMS: atom_id res chain seq x y z
N ALA A 1 17.50 33.73 1.84
CA ALA A 1 18.25 35.01 1.90
C ALA A 1 19.41 34.89 2.90
N LEU A 2 20.51 35.62 2.70
CA LEU A 2 21.67 35.61 3.59
C LEU A 2 21.60 36.80 4.54
N PHE A 3 21.71 36.57 5.84
CA PHE A 3 21.70 37.62 6.86
C PHE A 3 22.91 37.49 7.79
N SER A 4 23.34 38.61 8.36
CA SER A 4 24.49 38.67 9.24
C SER A 4 24.12 38.27 10.66
N MET A 5 24.80 37.28 11.23
CA MET A 5 24.68 36.91 12.64
C MET A 5 25.71 37.65 13.51
N ALA A 6 25.45 37.72 14.82
CA ALA A 6 26.45 38.15 15.79
C ALA A 6 27.73 37.30 15.66
N GLY A 7 28.89 37.96 15.53
CA GLY A 7 30.16 37.30 15.22
C GLY A 7 30.51 37.26 13.73
N GLY A 8 29.77 37.97 12.86
CA GLY A 8 30.15 38.21 11.47
C GLY A 8 29.98 37.02 10.53
N ARG A 9 29.38 35.92 11.00
CA ARG A 9 29.13 34.74 10.18
C ARG A 9 27.82 34.91 9.41
N PRO A 10 27.84 34.75 8.08
CA PRO A 10 26.61 34.79 7.31
C PRO A 10 25.76 33.54 7.60
N ALA A 11 24.46 33.73 7.86
CA ALA A 11 23.49 32.67 8.00
C ALA A 11 22.50 32.66 6.84
N LEU A 12 22.20 31.46 6.35
CA LEU A 12 21.25 31.22 5.28
C LEU A 12 19.94 30.75 5.91
N ILE A 13 18.86 31.52 5.73
CA ILE A 13 17.49 31.09 6.03
C ILE A 13 16.75 31.00 4.70
N GLY A 14 16.09 29.87 4.50
CA GLY A 14 15.29 29.56 3.33
C GLY A 14 15.65 28.18 2.81
N GLU A 15 14.65 27.28 2.80
CA GLU A 15 14.68 26.08 1.98
C GLU A 15 14.67 26.48 0.51
N ARG A 16 15.60 25.94 -0.29
CA ARG A 16 15.72 26.29 -1.70
C ARG A 16 14.74 25.45 -2.51
N GLY A 17 13.54 25.98 -2.77
CA GLY A 17 12.56 25.34 -3.66
C GLY A 17 11.13 25.84 -3.43
N PRO A 18 10.16 25.40 -4.25
CA PRO A 18 8.73 25.62 -3.98
C PRO A 18 8.36 25.04 -2.60
N GLU A 19 7.84 25.88 -1.71
CA GLU A 19 7.41 25.48 -0.36
C GLU A 19 6.08 24.72 -0.45
N ALA A 20 6.02 23.54 0.17
CA ALA A 20 4.75 22.83 0.33
C ALA A 20 3.93 23.50 1.45
N ILE A 21 2.79 24.11 1.12
CA ILE A 21 1.85 24.63 2.12
C ILE A 21 1.14 23.43 2.78
N MET A 22 1.58 23.07 3.98
CA MET A 22 0.96 22.03 4.78
C MET A 22 0.08 22.66 5.87
N PRO A 23 -1.22 22.30 5.96
CA PRO A 23 -2.09 22.83 6.98
C PRO A 23 -1.70 22.28 8.35
N LEU A 24 -1.24 23.16 9.24
CA LEU A 24 -1.03 22.80 10.64
C LEU A 24 -2.35 22.83 11.40
N SER A 25 -2.45 22.02 12.44
CA SER A 25 -3.54 22.16 13.40
C SER A 25 -3.08 21.90 14.81
N ARG A 26 -3.80 22.54 15.73
CA ARG A 26 -3.56 22.44 17.15
C ARG A 26 -4.22 21.17 17.70
N GLY A 27 -3.44 20.34 18.37
CA GLY A 27 -3.93 19.23 19.18
C GLY A 27 -4.56 19.73 20.48
N SER A 28 -5.30 18.85 21.18
CA SER A 28 -5.87 19.13 22.50
C SER A 28 -4.81 19.40 23.57
N ASP A 29 -3.57 18.98 23.31
CA ASP A 29 -2.35 19.21 24.09
C ASP A 29 -1.63 20.53 23.72
N GLY A 30 -2.16 21.29 22.75
CA GLY A 30 -1.61 22.58 22.32
C GLY A 30 -0.45 22.48 21.34
N VAL A 31 -0.02 21.27 20.98
CA VAL A 31 1.06 21.02 20.01
C VAL A 31 0.53 21.24 18.58
N LEU A 32 1.37 21.80 17.72
CA LEU A 32 1.07 21.96 16.30
C LEU A 32 1.60 20.74 15.52
N GLY A 33 0.72 20.09 14.75
CA GLY A 33 1.07 19.01 13.83
C GLY A 33 0.52 19.25 12.43
N VAL A 34 1.08 18.58 11.44
CA VAL A 34 0.58 18.61 10.05
C VAL A 34 -0.70 17.77 9.95
N ARG A 35 -1.79 18.36 9.46
CA ARG A 35 -2.98 17.59 9.08
C ARG A 35 -2.82 17.05 7.66
N ALA A 36 -2.91 15.74 7.52
CA ALA A 36 -3.16 15.13 6.23
C ALA A 36 -4.62 15.45 5.84
N LEU A 37 -4.82 16.47 5.00
CA LEU A 37 -6.09 16.70 4.30
C LEU A 37 -6.21 15.68 3.17
N GLY A 38 -6.48 14.43 3.51
CA GLY A 38 -6.61 13.34 2.55
C GLY A 38 -6.22 12.01 3.16
N GLY A 39 -7.19 11.32 3.77
CA GLY A 39 -6.96 9.99 4.31
C GLY A 39 -8.07 9.47 5.21
N GLY A 40 -9.29 9.97 5.04
CA GLY A 40 -10.44 9.59 5.86
C GLY A 40 -11.69 9.53 5.00
N GLU A 41 -11.70 8.65 4.01
CA GLU A 41 -12.94 8.16 3.41
C GLU A 41 -12.82 6.63 3.37
N GLY A 42 -13.84 5.97 3.91
CA GLY A 42 -13.87 4.54 4.16
C GLY A 42 -13.46 3.73 2.94
N GLY A 43 -12.28 3.13 3.00
CA GLY A 43 -11.93 2.05 2.09
C GLY A 43 -12.82 0.85 2.40
N ASN A 44 -13.67 0.48 1.46
CA ASN A 44 -14.39 -0.79 1.54
C ASN A 44 -13.36 -1.92 1.66
N VAL A 45 -13.37 -2.61 2.81
CA VAL A 45 -12.55 -3.80 3.03
C VAL A 45 -13.20 -4.95 2.27
N PHE A 46 -12.72 -5.19 1.05
CA PHE A 46 -13.12 -6.35 0.27
C PHE A 46 -12.29 -7.57 0.69
N ASN A 47 -12.89 -8.45 1.50
CA ASN A 47 -12.30 -9.73 1.85
C ASN A 47 -12.52 -10.73 0.71
N PHE A 48 -11.47 -11.04 -0.04
CA PHE A 48 -11.51 -12.08 -1.07
C PHE A 48 -11.08 -13.41 -0.45
N SER A 49 -12.03 -14.31 -0.20
CA SER A 49 -11.75 -15.70 0.16
C SER A 49 -11.43 -16.50 -1.10
N THR A 50 -10.18 -16.90 -1.30
CA THR A 50 -9.82 -17.86 -2.35
C THR A 50 -9.82 -19.27 -1.77
N SER A 51 -10.75 -20.11 -2.24
CA SER A 51 -10.74 -21.54 -1.96
C SER A 51 -10.26 -22.26 -3.22
N VAL A 52 -9.10 -22.90 -3.13
CA VAL A 52 -8.58 -23.73 -4.22
C VAL A 52 -9.10 -25.15 -4.02
N SER A 53 -10.19 -25.49 -4.70
CA SER A 53 -10.68 -26.86 -4.80
C SER A 53 -10.09 -27.52 -6.04
N LEU A 54 -9.16 -28.46 -5.86
CA LEU A 54 -8.67 -29.29 -6.93
C LEU A 54 -9.75 -30.32 -7.26
N GLY A 55 -10.56 -30.04 -8.29
CA GLY A 55 -11.55 -30.94 -8.85
C GLY A 55 -10.87 -32.13 -9.52
N GLY A 56 -10.47 -33.10 -8.72
CA GLY A 56 -9.91 -34.37 -9.16
C GLY A 56 -9.88 -35.31 -7.97
N GLY A 57 -10.93 -36.12 -7.82
CA GLY A 57 -11.09 -37.06 -6.71
C GLY A 57 -9.82 -37.85 -6.41
N ARG A 58 -9.25 -37.61 -5.24
CA ARG A 58 -8.35 -38.52 -4.54
C ARG A 58 -8.63 -38.38 -3.05
N GLU A 59 -9.60 -39.16 -2.59
CA GLU A 59 -9.63 -39.64 -1.22
C GLU A 59 -8.35 -40.48 -1.01
N GLY A 60 -7.48 -40.04 -0.12
CA GLY A 60 -6.24 -40.75 0.16
C GLY A 60 -5.36 -39.94 1.10
N ALA A 61 -5.31 -40.36 2.36
CA ALA A 61 -4.28 -39.94 3.30
C ALA A 61 -2.90 -40.34 2.74
N ALA A 62 -2.13 -39.36 2.28
CA ALA A 62 -0.74 -39.55 1.87
C ALA A 62 0.17 -38.77 2.82
N THR A 63 0.57 -39.45 3.89
CA THR A 63 1.75 -39.11 4.68
C THR A 63 2.96 -39.64 3.90
N ALA A 64 3.76 -38.78 3.28
CA ALA A 64 5.17 -39.06 2.95
C ALA A 64 5.88 -37.78 2.46
N SER A 65 6.48 -37.08 3.42
CA SER A 65 7.84 -36.53 3.40
C SER A 65 8.53 -36.36 2.03
N GLY A 66 8.82 -35.10 1.68
CA GLY A 66 9.97 -34.75 0.83
C GLY A 66 9.68 -33.77 -0.30
N ASP A 67 9.63 -32.46 0.01
CA ASP A 67 10.24 -31.34 -0.73
C ASP A 67 9.50 -30.02 -0.40
N ASP A 68 9.64 -29.56 0.84
CA ASP A 68 8.98 -28.36 1.36
C ASP A 68 9.49 -27.04 0.71
N GLY A 69 10.47 -27.10 -0.20
CA GLY A 69 11.04 -25.92 -0.85
C GLY A 69 10.34 -25.52 -2.16
N THR A 70 10.04 -26.47 -3.04
CA THR A 70 9.49 -26.18 -4.37
C THR A 70 7.99 -25.87 -4.34
N GLY A 71 7.22 -26.57 -3.50
CA GLY A 71 5.79 -26.31 -3.33
C GLY A 71 5.49 -24.93 -2.76
N GLN A 72 6.29 -24.49 -1.77
CA GLN A 72 6.15 -23.15 -1.17
C GLN A 72 6.62 -22.04 -2.13
N GLN A 73 7.67 -22.29 -2.92
CA GLN A 73 8.13 -21.33 -3.93
C GLN A 73 7.12 -21.17 -5.08
N LEU A 74 6.52 -22.26 -5.56
CA LEU A 74 5.47 -22.21 -6.58
C LEU A 74 4.21 -21.53 -6.05
N ALA A 75 3.82 -21.81 -4.80
CA ALA A 75 2.70 -21.13 -4.15
C ALA A 75 2.93 -19.61 -4.05
N GLY A 76 4.17 -19.18 -3.76
CA GLY A 76 4.55 -17.76 -3.77
C GLY A 76 4.39 -17.13 -5.16
N MET A 77 4.95 -17.76 -6.20
CA MET A 77 4.87 -17.25 -7.57
C MET A 77 3.43 -17.17 -8.10
N ILE A 78 2.59 -18.16 -7.78
CA ILE A 78 1.17 -18.16 -8.17
C ILE A 78 0.42 -17.03 -7.44
N ASN A 79 0.69 -16.82 -6.16
CA ASN A 79 0.07 -15.76 -5.39
C ASN A 79 0.45 -14.36 -5.92
N ASP A 80 1.70 -14.16 -6.32
CA ASP A 80 2.14 -12.89 -6.91
C ASP A 80 1.54 -12.66 -8.31
N ALA A 81 1.46 -13.69 -9.15
CA ALA A 81 0.81 -13.61 -10.46
C ALA A 81 -0.69 -13.32 -10.33
N ALA A 82 -1.38 -13.99 -9.41
CA ALA A 82 -2.80 -13.76 -9.15
C ALA A 82 -3.07 -12.32 -8.68
N ARG A 83 -2.24 -11.78 -7.79
CA ARG A 83 -2.34 -10.39 -7.32
C ARG A 83 -2.17 -9.38 -8.46
N ASN A 84 -1.26 -9.62 -9.39
CA ASN A 84 -1.03 -8.74 -10.53
C ASN A 84 -2.25 -8.71 -11.49
N VAL A 85 -2.84 -9.87 -11.77
CA VAL A 85 -4.04 -9.95 -12.62
C VAL A 85 -5.23 -9.27 -11.93
N VAL A 86 -5.45 -9.55 -10.65
CA VAL A 86 -6.54 -8.92 -9.88
C VAL A 86 -6.35 -7.40 -9.79
N ALA A 87 -5.12 -6.92 -9.59
CA ALA A 87 -4.83 -5.49 -9.61
C ALA A 87 -5.10 -4.86 -10.98
N GLN A 88 -4.89 -5.57 -12.08
CA GLN A 88 -5.25 -5.10 -13.42
C GLN A 88 -6.77 -5.05 -13.62
N GLU A 89 -7.51 -6.03 -13.12
CA GLU A 89 -8.97 -6.10 -13.25
C GLU A 89 -9.72 -5.08 -12.36
N LEU A 90 -9.12 -4.66 -11.24
CA LEU A 90 -9.64 -3.62 -10.36
C LEU A 90 -9.28 -2.20 -10.82
N ARG A 91 -8.33 -2.03 -11.75
CA ARG A 91 -8.02 -0.71 -12.32
C ARG A 91 -9.17 -0.18 -13.17
N PRO A 92 -9.34 1.15 -13.27
CA PRO A 92 -10.33 1.76 -14.13
C PRO A 92 -10.25 1.22 -15.57
N GLY A 93 -11.31 0.55 -16.02
CA GLY A 93 -11.40 -0.09 -17.34
C GLY A 93 -11.29 -1.63 -17.35
N GLY A 94 -10.89 -2.27 -16.25
CA GLY A 94 -10.89 -3.73 -16.07
C GLY A 94 -12.30 -4.33 -16.01
N LEU A 95 -12.42 -5.65 -16.20
CA LEU A 95 -13.73 -6.34 -16.30
C LEU A 95 -14.47 -6.29 -14.97
N VAL A 96 -13.76 -6.46 -13.86
CA VAL A 96 -14.32 -6.33 -12.50
C VAL A 96 -14.69 -4.88 -12.21
N TRP A 97 -13.83 -3.91 -12.57
CA TRP A 97 -14.14 -2.49 -12.40
C TRP A 97 -15.43 -2.09 -13.15
N ARG A 98 -15.65 -2.60 -14.38
CA ARG A 98 -16.87 -2.36 -15.15
C ARG A 98 -18.11 -2.99 -14.53
N MET A 99 -17.98 -4.13 -13.85
CA MET A 99 -19.10 -4.78 -13.16
C MET A 99 -19.48 -4.09 -11.84
N VAL A 100 -18.53 -3.42 -11.18
CA VAL A 100 -18.74 -2.76 -9.87
C VAL A 100 -19.10 -1.28 -10.00
N ASN A 101 -18.57 -0.59 -11.05
CA ASN A 101 -18.75 0.85 -11.25
C ASN A 101 -19.57 1.23 -12.49
N GLY A 102 -20.03 0.26 -13.28
CA GLY A 102 -21.02 0.45 -14.36
C GLY A 102 -22.43 0.28 -13.85
#